data_AF-A0A9X2IZ02-F1
#
_entry.id   AF-A0A9X2IZ02-F1
#
_cell.length_a   1.000
_cell.length_b   1.000
_cell.length_c   1.000
_cell.angle_alpha   90.00
_cell.angle_beta   90.00
_cell.angle_gamma   90.00
#
_symmetry.space_group_name_H-M   'P 1'
#
loop_
_entity.id
_entity.type
_entity.pdbx_description
1 polymer ?
#
loop_
_entity_poly.entity_id
_entity_poly.type
_entity_poly.pdbx_seq_one_letter_code
_entity_poly.pdbx_strand_id
1 'polypeptide(L)'
;MTARYHDHDEIAANALMICDDLRSQPLLQMYRGLAAECAWFPERMAQLLMCLAAWVDYDSPLSVLEERARAIVEFRIADAQGRVLSCEA
;
A
#
# COMPACT_ATOMS: atom_id res chain seq x y z
N MET A 1 16.56 -16.09 -19.68
CA MET A 1 15.16 -15.64 -19.50
C MET A 1 15.20 -14.38 -18.68
N THR A 2 14.91 -13.24 -19.29
CA THR A 2 14.73 -11.96 -18.58
C THR A 2 13.31 -11.95 -18.01
N ALA A 3 13.15 -11.73 -16.71
CA ALA A 3 11.85 -11.62 -16.06
C ALA A 3 11.02 -10.53 -16.75
N ARG A 4 9.74 -10.82 -17.06
CA ARG A 4 8.92 -9.93 -17.90
C ARG A 4 8.58 -8.62 -17.18
N TYR A 5 8.63 -8.64 -15.86
CA TYR A 5 8.36 -7.53 -14.96
C TYR A 5 9.61 -7.26 -14.12
N HIS A 6 10.40 -6.29 -14.55
CA HIS A 6 11.69 -5.92 -13.94
C HIS A 6 11.75 -4.46 -13.51
N ASP A 7 10.74 -3.66 -13.86
CA ASP A 7 10.60 -2.31 -13.36
C ASP A 7 9.98 -2.33 -11.96
N HIS A 8 10.83 -2.21 -10.96
CA HIS A 8 10.42 -2.22 -9.55
C HIS A 8 9.69 -0.93 -9.15
N ASP A 9 9.95 0.19 -9.82
CA ASP A 9 9.26 1.46 -9.54
C ASP A 9 7.81 1.36 -10.04
N GLU A 10 7.59 0.75 -11.20
CA GLU A 10 6.25 0.47 -11.70
C GLU A 10 5.47 -0.48 -10.76
N ILE A 11 6.13 -1.51 -10.24
CA ILE A 11 5.52 -2.44 -9.26
C ILE A 11 5.16 -1.69 -7.98
N ALA A 12 6.04 -0.83 -7.46
CA ALA A 12 5.78 -0.04 -6.27
C ALA A 12 4.62 0.96 -6.47
N ALA A 13 4.58 1.64 -7.63
CA ALA A 13 3.48 2.54 -8.00
C ALA A 13 2.13 1.81 -8.08
N ASN A 14 2.11 0.64 -8.73
CA ASN A 14 0.91 -0.20 -8.82
C ASN A 14 0.46 -0.70 -7.44
N ALA A 15 1.38 -1.10 -6.55
CA ALA A 15 1.05 -1.48 -5.19
C ALA A 15 0.44 -0.31 -4.39
N LEU A 16 0.95 0.91 -4.59
CA LEU A 16 0.37 2.11 -3.99
C LEU A 16 -1.05 2.37 -4.49
N MET A 17 -1.30 2.23 -5.79
CA MET A 17 -2.65 2.35 -6.35
C MET A 17 -3.63 1.36 -5.74
N ILE A 18 -3.22 0.10 -5.53
CA ILE A 18 -4.04 -0.92 -4.86
C ILE A 18 -4.42 -0.46 -3.44
N CYS A 19 -3.49 0.13 -2.69
CA CYS A 19 -3.77 0.69 -1.36
C CYS A 19 -4.76 1.86 -1.40
N ASP A 20 -4.73 2.68 -2.45
CA ASP A 20 -5.69 3.79 -2.63
C ASP A 20 -7.08 3.29 -3.03
N ASP A 21 -7.14 2.28 -3.91
CA ASP A 21 -8.38 1.60 -4.30
C ASP A 21 -9.06 0.95 -3.09
N LEU A 22 -8.28 0.37 -2.16
CA LEU A 22 -8.81 -0.21 -0.93
C LEU A 22 -9.62 0.80 -0.09
N ARG A 23 -9.26 2.09 -0.15
CA ARG A 23 -9.96 3.15 0.59
C ARG A 23 -11.24 3.60 -0.09
N SER A 24 -11.38 3.37 -1.39
CA SER A 24 -12.43 3.97 -2.21
C SER A 24 -13.43 2.95 -2.78
N GLN A 25 -13.06 1.68 -2.89
CA GLN A 25 -13.87 0.64 -3.52
C GLN A 25 -14.44 -0.38 -2.51
N PRO A 26 -15.59 -1.01 -2.80
CA PRO A 26 -16.10 -2.11 -2.00
C PRO A 26 -15.13 -3.31 -1.97
N LEU A 27 -14.81 -3.80 -0.77
CA LEU A 27 -13.81 -4.88 -0.55
C LEU A 27 -14.03 -6.12 -1.42
N LEU A 28 -15.28 -6.58 -1.56
CA LEU A 28 -15.60 -7.77 -2.35
C LEU A 28 -15.30 -7.58 -3.85
N GLN A 29 -15.52 -6.36 -4.37
CA GLN A 29 -15.24 -6.05 -5.76
C GLN A 29 -13.74 -6.02 -6.02
N MET A 30 -12.99 -5.38 -5.11
CA MET A 30 -11.54 -5.33 -5.17
C MET A 30 -10.92 -6.74 -5.09
N TYR A 31 -11.39 -7.58 -4.15
CA TYR A 31 -10.93 -8.96 -4.04
C TYR A 31 -11.13 -9.74 -5.35
N ARG A 32 -12.30 -9.63 -5.98
CA ARG A 32 -12.60 -10.33 -7.23
C ARG A 32 -11.68 -9.87 -8.36
N GLY A 33 -11.41 -8.57 -8.46
CA GLY A 33 -10.48 -8.02 -9.44
C GLY A 33 -9.07 -8.55 -9.24
N LEU A 34 -8.53 -8.45 -8.03
CA LEU A 34 -7.19 -8.93 -7.71
C LEU A 34 -7.05 -10.44 -7.91
N ALA A 35 -8.06 -11.23 -7.52
CA ALA A 35 -8.04 -12.67 -7.73
C ALA A 35 -8.02 -13.05 -9.22
N ALA A 36 -8.75 -12.31 -10.06
CA ALA A 36 -8.71 -12.50 -11.52
C ALA A 36 -7.33 -12.15 -12.09
N GLU A 37 -6.73 -11.04 -11.66
CA GLU A 37 -5.38 -10.64 -12.07
C GLU A 37 -4.33 -11.68 -11.65
N CYS A 38 -4.46 -12.29 -10.45
CA CYS A 38 -3.57 -13.37 -10.02
C CYS A 38 -3.63 -14.59 -10.95
N ALA A 39 -4.80 -14.90 -11.50
CA ALA A 39 -4.95 -16.00 -12.44
C ALA A 39 -4.35 -15.69 -13.82
N TRP A 40 -4.43 -14.43 -14.26
CA TRP A 40 -4.00 -14.00 -15.59
C TRP A 40 -2.51 -13.64 -15.66
N PHE A 41 -1.99 -13.01 -14.60
CA PHE A 41 -0.62 -12.48 -14.53
C PHE A 41 0.06 -12.87 -13.21
N PRO A 42 0.28 -14.17 -12.95
CA PRO A 42 0.76 -14.65 -11.65
C PRO A 42 2.14 -14.10 -11.26
N GLU A 43 3.07 -13.94 -12.20
CA GLU A 43 4.42 -13.41 -11.93
C GLU A 43 4.36 -11.96 -11.41
N ARG A 44 3.63 -11.08 -12.13
CA ARG A 44 3.43 -9.68 -11.73
C ARG A 44 2.72 -9.58 -10.39
N MET A 45 1.66 -10.38 -10.21
CA MET A 45 0.89 -10.35 -8.98
C MET A 45 1.68 -10.87 -7.78
N ALA A 46 2.55 -11.87 -7.96
CA ALA A 46 3.46 -12.29 -6.90
C ALA A 46 4.39 -11.15 -6.46
N GLN A 47 4.95 -10.40 -7.41
CA GLN A 47 5.80 -9.23 -7.08
C GLN A 47 5.01 -8.12 -6.39
N LEU A 48 3.78 -7.83 -6.83
CA LEU A 48 2.90 -6.86 -6.18
C LEU A 48 2.54 -7.27 -4.75
N LEU A 49 2.18 -8.53 -4.54
CA LEU A 49 1.86 -9.06 -3.20
C LEU A 49 3.08 -9.03 -2.29
N MET A 50 4.26 -9.37 -2.80
CA MET A 50 5.52 -9.26 -2.05
C MET A 50 5.86 -7.80 -1.71
N CYS A 51 5.63 -6.88 -2.64
CA CYS A 51 5.80 -5.45 -2.41
C CYS A 51 4.86 -4.96 -1.30
N LEU A 52 3.57 -5.31 -1.37
CA LEU A 52 2.59 -4.97 -0.33
C LEU A 52 2.95 -5.56 1.03
N ALA A 53 3.41 -6.82 1.08
CA ALA A 53 3.84 -7.48 2.31
C ALA A 53 5.04 -6.80 2.98
N ALA A 54 5.88 -6.09 2.22
CA ALA A 54 6.96 -5.30 2.81
C ALA A 54 6.45 -4.10 3.63
N TRP A 55 5.25 -3.60 3.32
CA TRP A 55 4.62 -2.46 4.00
C TRP A 55 3.57 -2.90 5.03
N VAL A 56 2.86 -3.99 4.74
CA VAL A 56 1.77 -4.53 5.56
C VAL A 56 2.19 -5.88 6.11
N ASP A 57 2.52 -5.89 7.41
CA ASP A 57 2.76 -7.13 8.14
C ASP A 57 1.42 -7.81 8.43
N TYR A 58 0.98 -8.68 7.52
CA TYR A 58 -0.30 -9.37 7.64
C TYR A 58 -0.32 -10.45 8.74
N ASP A 59 0.86 -10.86 9.25
CA ASP A 59 0.97 -11.81 10.35
C ASP A 59 0.75 -11.12 11.71
N SER A 60 0.93 -9.79 11.77
CA SER A 60 0.63 -9.00 12.96
C SER A 60 -0.88 -8.91 13.22
N PRO A 61 -1.32 -8.93 14.50
CA PRO A 61 -2.72 -8.69 14.84
C PRO A 61 -3.20 -7.34 14.30
N LEU A 62 -4.46 -7.29 13.85
CA LEU A 62 -5.05 -6.07 13.28
C LEU A 62 -4.91 -4.85 14.21
N SER A 63 -5.06 -5.04 15.52
CA SER A 63 -4.89 -3.98 16.52
C SER A 63 -3.49 -3.35 16.50
N VAL A 64 -2.45 -4.13 16.23
CA VAL A 64 -1.07 -3.63 16.13
C VAL A 64 -0.91 -2.78 14.86
N LEU A 65 -1.52 -3.22 13.76
CA LEU A 65 -1.49 -2.49 12.49
C LEU A 65 -2.26 -1.17 12.58
N GLU A 66 -3.43 -1.17 13.24
CA GLU A 66 -4.23 0.03 13.51
C GLU A 66 -3.47 1.05 14.35
N GLU A 67 -2.79 0.60 15.41
CA GLU A 67 -1.98 1.48 16.26
C GLU A 67 -0.81 2.09 15.49
N ARG A 68 -0.13 1.29 14.66
CA ARG A 68 0.94 1.80 13.78
C ARG A 68 0.41 2.83 12.79
N ALA A 69 -0.74 2.58 12.18
CA ALA A 69 -1.37 3.52 11.27
C ALA A 69 -1.73 4.83 11.98
N ARG A 70 -2.30 4.76 13.19
CA ARG A 70 -2.59 5.92 14.04
C ARG A 70 -1.34 6.74 14.35
N ALA A 71 -0.28 6.09 14.83
CA ALA A 71 0.98 6.76 15.17
C ALA A 71 1.60 7.50 13.97
N ILE A 72 1.54 6.91 12.77
CA ILE A 72 2.02 7.56 11.53
C ILE A 72 1.17 8.79 11.19
N VAL A 73 -0.15 8.69 11.31
CA VAL A 73 -1.07 9.81 11.03
C VAL A 73 -0.82 10.95 12.02
N GLU A 74 -0.76 10.65 13.32
CA GLU A 74 -0.49 11.64 14.37
C GLU A 74 0.85 12.35 14.16
N PHE A 75 1.91 11.58 13.85
CA PHE A 75 3.22 12.15 13.53
C PHE A 75 3.15 13.11 12.33
N ARG A 76 2.46 12.72 11.25
CA ARG A 76 2.31 13.56 10.05
C ARG A 76 1.51 14.83 10.30
N ILE A 77 0.47 14.76 11.14
CA ILE A 77 -0.30 15.93 11.54
C ILE A 77 0.59 16.90 12.33
N ALA A 78 1.34 16.39 13.31
CA ALA A 78 2.23 17.21 14.12
C ALA A 78 3.34 17.89 13.28
N ASP A 79 3.96 17.15 12.36
CA ASP A 79 4.97 17.69 11.44
C ASP A 79 4.37 18.75 10.50
N ALA A 80 3.18 18.53 9.95
CA ALA A 80 2.49 19.52 9.12
C ALA A 80 2.18 20.81 9.90
N GLN A 81 1.73 20.70 11.16
CA GLN A 81 1.46 21.84 12.03
C GLN A 81 2.74 22.63 12.36
N GLY A 82 3.85 21.93 12.62
CA GLY A 82 5.15 22.55 12.86
C GLY A 82 5.64 23.37 11.66
N ARG A 83 5.43 22.88 10.43
CA ARG A 83 5.80 23.61 9.21
C ARG A 83 4.94 24.85 8.97
N VAL A 84 3.63 24.78 9.20
CA VAL A 84 2.73 25.93 9.04
C VAL A 84 3.12 27.06 9.99
N LEU A 85 3.41 26.74 11.26
CA LEU A 85 3.83 27.73 12.25
C LEU A 85 5.20 28.37 11.93
N SER A 86 6.07 27.67 11.20
CA SER A 86 7.36 28.22 10.74
C SER A 86 7.28 29.13 9.52
N CYS A 87 6.18 29.10 8.76
CA CYS A 87 5.97 29.97 7.60
C CYS A 87 5.28 31.30 7.95
N GLU A 88 4.70 31.42 9.15
CA GLU A 88 4.01 32.64 9.62
C GLU A 88 4.90 33.51 10.54
N ALA A 89 6.14 33.08 10.83
CA ALA A 89 7.13 33.79 11.64
C ALA A 89 8.24 34.42 10.76
#